data_AF-A0A1L9VNP2-F1
#
_entry.id   AF-A0A1L9VNP2-F1
#
_cell.length_a   1.000
_cell.length_b   1.000
_cell.length_c   1.000
_cell.angle_alpha   90.00
_cell.angle_beta   90.00
_cell.angle_gamma   90.00
#
_symmetry.space_group_name_H-M   'P 1'
#
loop_
_entity.id
_entity.type
_entity.pdbx_description
1 polymer ?
#
loop_
_entity_poly.entity_id
_entity_poly.type
_entity_poly.pdbx_seq_one_letter_code
_entity_poly.pdbx_strand_id
1 'polypeptide(L)'
;MRGVSFRSYPQGCDSVSTFVHLFYIKSTGYSRNATIHPILHNNPKRPLPSNLRPLRPSPRLSLPLLRPRHAFDLITVNGLVRPLALDLSTYEFPNGASIRPNTSVMQKLARTAKNPHVCIYCVAKGTELPEDLILVHEFRDHYSLQAGRGMGVDDLNEKITDFLSEKGERLSREGWLWRFPRAAEEIS
;
A
#
# COMPACT_ATOMS: atom_id res chain seq x y z
N MET A 1 9.56 -24.50 -5.98
CA MET A 1 8.58 -23.69 -5.24
C MET A 1 9.12 -23.49 -3.83
N ARG A 2 9.57 -22.28 -3.48
CA ARG A 2 10.06 -21.95 -2.13
C ARG A 2 8.99 -21.10 -1.47
N GLY A 3 8.52 -21.58 -0.33
CA GLY A 3 7.41 -21.01 0.42
C GLY A 3 7.67 -19.57 0.87
N VAL A 4 6.58 -18.81 0.91
CA VAL A 4 6.49 -17.52 1.58
C VAL A 4 6.90 -17.74 3.04
N SER A 5 8.08 -17.24 3.42
CA SER A 5 8.53 -17.26 4.81
C SER A 5 7.90 -16.06 5.52
N PHE A 6 6.78 -16.30 6.20
CA PHE A 6 6.34 -15.42 7.26
C PHE A 6 7.35 -15.57 8.40
N ARG A 7 8.27 -14.60 8.55
CA ARG A 7 9.12 -14.58 9.74
C ARG A 7 8.20 -14.39 10.94
N SER A 8 8.15 -15.44 11.77
CA SER A 8 7.54 -15.43 13.08
C SER A 8 8.02 -14.22 13.87
N TYR A 9 7.08 -13.48 14.46
CA TYR A 9 7.36 -12.44 15.44
C TYR A 9 8.31 -12.98 16.52
N PRO A 10 9.31 -12.21 16.97
CA PRO A 10 9.99 -12.55 18.21
C PRO A 10 8.93 -12.66 19.33
N GLN A 11 8.92 -13.82 19.99
CA GLN A 11 8.08 -14.08 21.15
C GLN A 11 8.53 -13.16 22.29
N GLY A 12 7.62 -12.34 22.83
CA GLY A 12 7.93 -11.51 24.00
C GLY A 12 7.22 -10.15 24.09
N CYS A 13 6.63 -9.62 23.01
CA CYS A 13 5.89 -8.36 23.07
C CYS A 13 4.39 -8.54 22.75
N ASP A 14 3.55 -8.27 23.76
CA ASP A 14 2.11 -8.00 23.66
C ASP A 14 1.82 -6.62 23.06
N SER A 15 2.66 -6.19 22.11
CA SER A 15 2.66 -4.82 21.60
C SER A 15 1.55 -4.61 20.58
N VAL A 16 0.58 -3.78 20.95
CA VAL A 16 -0.39 -3.13 20.08
C VAL A 16 0.31 -2.54 18.86
N SER A 17 -0.09 -2.94 17.65
CA SER A 17 0.36 -2.31 16.41
C SER A 17 -0.34 -0.95 16.31
N THR A 18 0.44 0.12 16.12
CA THR A 18 -0.08 1.49 16.12
C THR A 18 -0.01 2.10 14.72
N PHE A 19 -1.16 2.45 14.18
CA PHE A 19 -1.31 3.20 12.94
C PHE A 19 -1.20 4.68 13.25
N VAL A 20 -0.23 5.36 12.65
CA VAL A 20 -0.31 6.82 12.52
C VAL A 20 -1.18 7.10 11.31
N HIS A 21 -2.38 7.66 11.52
CA HIS A 21 -3.10 8.29 10.43
C HIS A 21 -2.44 9.64 10.16
N LEU A 22 -1.35 9.63 9.39
CA LEU A 22 -0.84 10.79 8.68
C LEU A 22 -0.84 10.43 7.20
N PHE A 23 -1.72 11.14 6.49
CA PHE A 23 -1.90 11.20 5.04
C PHE A 23 -2.98 10.25 4.47
N TYR A 24 -4.11 10.89 4.17
CA TYR A 24 -4.91 10.66 2.96
C TYR A 24 -4.02 10.08 1.86
N ILE A 25 -4.29 8.86 1.41
CA ILE A 25 -3.56 8.24 0.30
C ILE A 25 -3.65 9.19 -0.89
N LYS A 26 -2.56 9.91 -1.17
CA LYS A 26 -2.49 10.79 -2.34
C LYS A 26 -2.06 9.96 -3.53
N SER A 27 -3.04 9.54 -4.34
CA SER A 27 -2.75 9.06 -5.69
C SER A 27 -2.42 10.25 -6.58
N THR A 28 -1.24 10.23 -7.20
CA THR A 28 -0.99 11.07 -8.37
C THR A 28 -1.52 10.33 -9.57
N GLY A 29 -2.67 10.75 -10.11
CA GLY A 29 -3.23 10.16 -11.32
C GLY A 29 -2.31 10.35 -12.52
N TYR A 30 -1.45 9.38 -12.79
CA TYR A 30 -0.67 9.34 -14.03
C TYR A 30 -1.47 8.55 -15.07
N SER A 31 -2.40 9.22 -15.73
CA SER A 31 -3.08 8.70 -16.93
C SER A 31 -2.19 8.98 -18.14
N ARG A 32 -1.59 7.96 -18.74
CA ARG A 32 -0.99 8.11 -20.08
C ARG A 32 -2.13 8.01 -21.10
N ASN A 33 -2.48 9.15 -21.68
CA ASN A 33 -3.18 9.37 -22.94
C ASN A 33 -3.55 8.08 -23.71
N ALA A 34 -4.80 7.64 -23.60
CA ALA A 34 -5.44 6.88 -24.66
C ALA A 34 -6.07 7.89 -25.63
N THR A 35 -5.43 8.11 -26.77
CA THR A 35 -6.04 8.79 -27.92
C THR A 35 -7.27 7.99 -28.32
N ILE A 36 -8.47 8.55 -28.08
CA ILE A 36 -9.72 8.05 -28.64
C ILE A 36 -9.70 8.44 -30.12
N HIS A 37 -9.46 7.47 -31.00
CA HIS A 37 -9.82 7.61 -32.41
C HIS A 37 -11.32 7.29 -32.56
N PRO A 38 -12.07 8.07 -33.36
CA PRO A 38 -13.51 7.91 -33.48
C PRO A 38 -13.86 6.56 -34.12
N ILE A 39 -14.90 5.95 -33.56
CA ILE A 39 -15.55 4.74 -34.05
C ILE A 39 -16.10 5.03 -35.45
N LEU A 40 -15.52 4.41 -36.48
CA LEU A 40 -16.17 4.22 -37.78
C LEU A 40 -16.87 2.86 -37.79
N HIS A 41 -18.17 2.89 -38.06
CA HIS A 41 -19.04 1.74 -38.25
C HIS A 41 -18.70 0.93 -39.53
N ASN A 42 -18.82 -0.40 -39.41
CA ASN A 42 -19.20 -1.45 -40.40
C ASN A 42 -18.45 -1.61 -41.74
N ASN A 43 -17.82 -2.78 -41.99
CA ASN A 43 -18.36 -3.92 -42.78
C ASN A 43 -17.27 -5.03 -43.02
N PRO A 44 -17.65 -6.30 -43.34
CA PRO A 44 -16.79 -7.49 -43.20
C PRO A 44 -16.14 -7.99 -44.50
N LYS A 45 -15.22 -8.96 -44.31
CA LYS A 45 -14.57 -9.88 -45.30
C LYS A 45 -13.49 -9.27 -46.22
N ARG A 46 -12.23 -9.41 -45.79
CA ARG A 46 -11.08 -9.70 -46.68
C ARG A 46 -10.20 -10.78 -46.03
N PRO A 47 -9.85 -11.87 -46.73
CA PRO A 47 -8.82 -12.78 -46.23
C PRO A 47 -7.45 -12.08 -46.33
N LEU A 48 -6.67 -12.17 -45.25
CA LEU A 48 -5.31 -11.63 -45.19
C LEU A 48 -4.36 -12.49 -46.07
N PRO A 49 -3.40 -11.87 -46.78
CA PRO A 49 -2.38 -12.62 -47.52
C PRO A 49 -1.44 -13.37 -46.57
N SER A 50 -1.18 -14.63 -46.90
CA SER A 50 -0.52 -15.67 -46.09
C SER A 50 1.01 -15.52 -45.90
N ASN A 51 1.56 -14.31 -45.98
CA ASN A 51 3.02 -14.09 -45.95
C ASN A 51 3.53 -13.20 -44.79
N LEU A 52 2.78 -13.09 -43.69
CA LEU A 52 3.28 -12.41 -42.49
C LEU A 52 3.94 -13.42 -41.56
N ARG A 53 5.27 -13.42 -41.55
CA ARG A 53 6.05 -14.09 -40.49
C ARG A 53 5.61 -13.56 -39.12
N PRO A 54 5.57 -14.39 -38.07
CA PRO A 54 5.27 -13.90 -36.73
C PRO A 54 6.26 -12.79 -36.37
N LEU A 55 5.73 -11.58 -36.14
CA LEU A 55 6.51 -10.51 -35.54
C LEU A 55 7.01 -11.07 -34.20
N ARG A 56 8.33 -11.17 -34.05
CA ARG A 56 8.93 -11.47 -32.74
C ARG A 56 8.31 -10.48 -31.74
N PRO A 57 7.84 -10.93 -30.56
CA PRO A 57 7.36 -10.00 -29.56
C PRO A 57 8.50 -9.04 -29.26
N SER A 58 8.30 -7.75 -29.59
CA SER A 58 9.25 -6.70 -29.24
C SER A 58 9.52 -6.81 -27.74
N PRO A 59 10.78 -6.65 -27.28
CA PRO A 59 11.06 -6.56 -25.87
C PRO A 59 10.16 -5.44 -25.33
N ARG A 60 9.24 -5.76 -24.42
CA ARG A 60 8.49 -4.74 -23.71
C ARG A 60 9.52 -4.00 -22.87
N LEU A 61 10.06 -2.92 -23.41
CA LEU A 61 10.79 -1.93 -22.65
C LEU A 61 9.80 -1.36 -21.64
N SER A 62 9.70 -1.99 -20.47
CA SER A 62 9.04 -1.42 -19.31
C SER A 62 9.90 -0.25 -18.89
N LEU A 63 9.58 0.93 -19.42
CA LEU A 63 10.14 2.17 -18.90
C LEU A 63 9.81 2.20 -17.40
N PRO A 64 10.81 2.47 -16.53
CA PRO A 64 10.58 2.50 -15.09
C PRO A 64 9.45 3.47 -14.77
N LEU A 65 8.58 3.09 -13.84
CA LEU A 65 7.49 3.95 -13.37
C LEU A 65 8.09 5.26 -12.89
N LEU A 66 7.72 6.36 -13.54
CA LEU A 66 8.26 7.67 -13.21
C LEU A 66 7.70 8.08 -11.84
N ARG A 67 8.55 8.08 -10.82
CA ARG A 67 8.13 8.45 -9.46
C ARG A 67 7.71 9.92 -9.41
N PRO A 68 6.59 10.24 -8.74
CA PRO A 68 6.20 11.63 -8.48
C PRO A 68 7.30 12.41 -7.75
N ARG A 69 7.40 13.72 -8.05
CA ARG A 69 8.38 14.63 -7.40
C ARG A 69 7.99 15.03 -5.97
N HIS A 70 6.75 14.78 -5.56
CA HIS A 70 6.23 15.10 -4.22
C HIS A 70 6.02 13.82 -3.41
N ALA A 71 5.81 13.92 -2.10
CA ALA A 71 5.48 12.76 -1.28
C ALA A 71 4.20 12.07 -1.78
N PHE A 72 4.25 10.75 -1.91
CA PHE A 72 3.14 9.90 -2.38
C PHE A 72 3.18 8.56 -1.62
N ASP A 73 2.04 7.91 -1.50
CA ASP A 73 1.90 6.62 -0.79
C ASP A 73 1.69 5.44 -1.74
N LEU A 74 1.24 5.72 -2.98
CA LEU A 74 0.91 4.71 -3.99
C LEU A 74 1.36 5.13 -5.38
N ILE A 75 1.70 4.12 -6.19
CA ILE A 75 1.85 4.25 -7.63
C ILE A 75 0.71 3.49 -8.30
N THR A 76 -0.05 4.18 -9.15
CA THR A 76 -1.12 3.55 -9.94
C THR A 76 -0.66 3.24 -11.35
N VAL A 77 -1.16 2.13 -11.90
CA VAL A 77 -0.98 1.76 -13.31
C VAL A 77 -2.36 1.58 -13.91
N ASN A 78 -2.68 2.40 -14.92
CA ASN A 78 -4.02 2.45 -15.53
C ASN A 78 -5.14 2.71 -14.51
N GLY A 79 -4.88 3.58 -13.52
CA GLY A 79 -5.84 3.92 -12.47
C GLY A 79 -5.97 2.87 -11.36
N LEU A 80 -5.26 1.75 -11.43
CA LEU A 80 -5.32 0.67 -10.44
C LEU A 80 -4.09 0.66 -9.56
N VAL A 81 -4.30 0.40 -8.27
CA VAL A 81 -3.27 0.01 -7.32
C VAL A 81 -2.95 -1.46 -7.55
N ARG A 82 -1.66 -1.80 -7.64
CA ARG A 82 -1.22 -3.18 -7.88
C ARG A 82 -0.73 -3.81 -6.57
N PRO A 83 -0.90 -5.13 -6.40
CA PRO A 83 -0.37 -5.86 -5.24
C PRO A 83 1.13 -6.14 -5.45
N LEU A 84 1.95 -5.08 -5.51
CA LEU A 84 3.36 -5.17 -5.89
C LEU A 84 4.16 -6.07 -4.94
N ALA A 85 3.76 -6.18 -3.68
CA ALA A 85 4.44 -7.03 -2.70
C ALA A 85 4.26 -8.53 -2.92
N LEU A 86 3.37 -8.97 -3.83
CA LEU A 86 3.22 -10.38 -4.18
C LEU A 86 4.35 -10.89 -5.09
N ASP A 87 5.10 -9.99 -5.72
CA ASP A 87 6.29 -10.32 -6.50
C ASP A 87 7.48 -9.47 -6.04
N LEU A 88 8.30 -10.06 -5.18
CA LEU A 88 9.48 -9.40 -4.62
C LEU A 88 10.50 -8.97 -5.68
N SER A 89 10.51 -9.59 -6.86
CA SER A 89 11.44 -9.23 -7.93
C SER A 89 11.06 -7.91 -8.62
N THR A 90 9.80 -7.50 -8.47
CA THR A 90 9.24 -6.28 -9.06
C THR A 90 8.70 -5.31 -8.00
N TYR A 91 8.97 -5.57 -6.73
CA TYR A 91 8.48 -4.74 -5.63
C TYR A 91 9.10 -3.34 -5.66
N GLU A 92 8.23 -2.33 -5.67
CA GLU A 92 8.59 -0.93 -5.54
C GLU A 92 7.79 -0.28 -4.41
N PHE A 93 8.50 0.25 -3.40
CA PHE A 93 7.91 1.05 -2.32
C PHE A 93 7.92 2.56 -2.66
N PRO A 94 6.98 3.37 -2.14
CA PRO A 94 5.84 2.99 -1.27
C PRO A 94 4.64 2.44 -2.06
N ASN A 95 3.89 1.52 -1.44
CA ASN A 95 2.70 0.90 -2.05
C ASN A 95 1.55 0.66 -1.04
N GLY A 96 1.41 1.50 -0.02
CA GLY A 96 0.32 1.37 0.95
C GLY A 96 0.37 2.34 2.12
N ALA A 97 -0.58 2.17 3.04
CA ALA A 97 -0.68 3.00 4.24
C ALA A 97 0.33 2.58 5.30
N SER A 98 1.08 3.54 5.86
CA SER A 98 2.11 3.31 6.87
C SER A 98 1.54 2.73 8.18
N ILE A 99 2.11 1.63 8.64
CA ILE A 99 1.86 0.99 9.94
C ILE A 99 3.19 0.88 10.70
N ARG A 100 3.16 1.15 12.00
CA ARG A 100 4.34 1.00 12.87
C ARG A 100 3.99 0.29 14.18
N PRO A 101 4.88 -0.54 14.74
CA PRO A 101 4.75 -0.92 16.15
C PRO A 101 4.97 0.31 17.03
N ASN A 102 4.63 0.21 18.32
CA ASN A 102 5.01 1.21 19.32
C ASN A 102 6.55 1.16 19.59
N THR A 103 7.36 1.61 18.64
CA THR A 103 8.82 1.74 18.73
C THR A 103 9.23 3.14 19.15
N SER A 104 10.51 3.34 19.48
CA SER A 104 11.10 4.68 19.68
C SER A 104 10.87 5.63 18.49
N VAL A 105 10.86 5.09 17.26
CA VAL A 105 10.56 5.86 16.04
C VAL A 105 9.10 6.29 16.00
N MET A 106 8.15 5.39 16.26
CA MET A 106 6.73 5.71 16.33
C MET A 106 6.44 6.76 17.43
N GLN A 107 7.04 6.58 18.59
CA GLN A 107 7.00 7.52 19.71
C GLN A 107 7.51 8.91 19.32
N LYS A 108 8.63 8.98 18.58
CA LYS A 108 9.15 10.24 18.05
C LYS A 108 8.20 10.88 17.04
N LEU A 109 7.60 10.10 16.14
CA LEU A 109 6.62 10.59 15.15
C LEU A 109 5.39 11.18 15.84
N ALA A 110 4.83 10.49 16.83
CA ALA A 110 3.70 10.98 17.61
C ALA A 110 4.01 12.30 18.32
N ARG A 111 5.18 12.43 18.97
CA ARG A 111 5.57 13.67 19.68
C ARG A 111 5.88 14.84 18.76
N THR A 112 6.39 14.58 17.56
CA THR A 112 6.84 15.62 16.62
C THR A 112 5.82 15.95 15.53
N ALA A 113 4.68 15.23 15.50
CA ALA A 113 3.59 15.49 14.58
C ALA A 113 3.10 16.95 14.71
N LYS A 114 3.25 17.73 13.63
CA LYS A 114 2.87 19.15 13.59
C LYS A 114 1.37 19.36 13.47
N ASN A 115 0.65 18.40 12.88
CA ASN A 115 -0.79 18.49 12.72
C ASN A 115 -1.48 18.10 14.05
N PRO A 116 -2.23 19.00 14.69
CA PRO A 116 -2.92 18.72 15.95
C PRO A 116 -4.12 17.78 15.77
N HIS A 117 -4.60 17.58 14.53
CA HIS A 117 -5.74 16.72 14.22
C HIS A 117 -5.33 15.29 13.82
N VAL A 118 -4.09 14.89 14.11
CA VAL A 118 -3.63 13.53 13.85
C VAL A 118 -4.41 12.56 14.73
N CYS A 119 -5.01 11.57 14.07
CA CYS A 119 -5.60 10.42 14.72
C CYS A 119 -4.61 9.25 14.64
N ILE A 120 -4.64 8.41 15.66
CA ILE A 120 -3.81 7.21 15.73
C ILE A 120 -4.75 6.03 15.92
N TYR A 121 -4.78 5.09 14.98
CA TYR A 121 -5.57 3.87 15.12
C TYR A 121 -4.70 2.78 15.73
N CYS A 122 -5.18 2.10 16.77
CA CYS A 122 -4.46 1.01 17.40
C CYS A 122 -5.10 -0.31 17.00
N VAL A 123 -4.36 -1.20 16.37
CA VAL A 123 -4.85 -2.54 16.01
C VAL A 123 -4.07 -3.57 16.81
N ALA A 124 -4.79 -4.52 17.40
CA ALA A 124 -4.17 -5.57 18.17
C ALA A 124 -3.28 -6.46 17.29
N LYS A 125 -2.21 -6.99 17.88
CA LYS A 125 -1.42 -8.04 17.23
C LYS A 125 -2.30 -9.27 17.05
N GLY A 126 -2.21 -9.91 15.89
CA GLY A 126 -3.03 -11.09 15.56
C GLY A 126 -4.42 -10.77 15.01
N THR A 127 -4.78 -9.49 14.83
CA THR A 127 -5.98 -9.11 14.10
C THR A 127 -5.91 -9.64 12.67
N GLU A 128 -6.97 -10.36 12.26
CA GLU A 128 -7.14 -10.85 10.90
C GLU A 128 -7.34 -9.68 9.92
N LEU A 129 -6.63 -9.72 8.80
CA LEU A 129 -6.80 -8.77 7.71
C LEU A 129 -7.90 -9.23 6.76
N PRO A 130 -8.63 -8.31 6.13
CA PRO A 130 -9.46 -8.62 4.97
C PRO A 130 -8.65 -9.34 3.89
N GLU A 131 -9.27 -10.29 3.17
CA GLU A 131 -8.60 -11.12 2.16
C GLU A 131 -7.89 -10.31 1.07
N ASP A 132 -8.39 -9.11 0.78
CA ASP A 132 -7.84 -8.22 -0.24
C ASP A 132 -6.92 -7.12 0.29
N LEU A 133 -6.50 -7.21 1.56
CA LEU A 133 -5.42 -6.42 2.13
C LEU A 133 -4.27 -7.31 2.57
N ILE A 134 -3.04 -6.82 2.40
CA ILE A 134 -1.82 -7.47 2.87
C ILE A 134 -1.01 -6.52 3.73
N LEU A 135 -0.38 -7.07 4.77
CA LEU A 135 0.58 -6.35 5.60
C LEU A 135 1.99 -6.71 5.15
N VAL A 136 2.72 -5.72 4.66
CA VAL A 136 4.08 -5.90 4.13
C VAL A 136 5.05 -5.27 5.11
N HIS A 137 6.08 -6.03 5.51
CA HIS A 137 7.22 -5.49 6.24
C HIS A 137 8.20 -4.88 5.23
N GLU A 138 8.32 -3.55 5.20
CA GLU A 138 9.16 -2.88 4.22
C GLU A 138 10.61 -2.78 4.70
N PHE A 139 10.84 -2.04 5.79
CA PHE A 139 12.16 -1.85 6.36
C PHE A 139 12.07 -1.42 7.83
N ARG A 140 13.01 -1.88 8.65
CA ARG A 140 13.10 -1.54 10.08
C ARG A 140 11.77 -1.80 10.80
N ASP A 141 11.14 -0.77 11.35
CA ASP A 141 9.86 -0.80 12.03
C ASP A 141 8.69 -0.36 11.14
N HIS A 142 8.93 -0.18 9.84
CA HIS A 142 7.92 0.25 8.88
C HIS A 142 7.22 -0.95 8.24
N TYR A 143 5.92 -1.00 8.43
CA TYR A 143 5.02 -1.86 7.72
C TYR A 143 4.11 -1.01 6.84
N SER A 144 3.52 -1.63 5.82
CA SER A 144 2.53 -0.98 4.98
C SER A 144 1.33 -1.88 4.76
N LEU A 145 0.13 -1.35 4.94
CA LEU A 145 -1.11 -1.99 4.54
C LEU A 145 -1.34 -1.71 3.06
N GLN A 146 -1.29 -2.76 2.24
CA GLN A 146 -1.36 -2.65 0.79
C GLN A 146 -2.54 -3.44 0.23
N ALA A 147 -2.88 -3.16 -1.02
CA ALA A 147 -3.81 -3.99 -1.77
C ALA A 147 -3.24 -5.40 -1.99
N GLY A 148 -4.02 -6.44 -1.68
CA GLY A 148 -3.74 -7.85 -1.99
C GLY A 148 -4.11 -8.27 -3.41
N ARG A 149 -4.89 -7.43 -4.12
CA ARG A 149 -5.26 -7.60 -5.53
C ARG A 149 -5.33 -6.26 -6.24
N GLY A 150 -5.45 -6.26 -7.56
CA GLY A 150 -5.67 -5.02 -8.31
C GLY A 150 -7.00 -4.38 -7.93
N MET A 151 -7.00 -3.10 -7.54
CA MET A 151 -8.22 -2.36 -7.16
C MET A 151 -8.08 -0.85 -7.39
N GLY A 152 -9.19 -0.12 -7.38
CA GLY A 152 -9.18 1.34 -7.42
C GLY A 152 -8.54 1.94 -6.17
N VAL A 153 -8.05 3.17 -6.27
CA VAL A 153 -7.53 3.91 -5.09
C VAL A 153 -8.66 4.15 -4.07
N ASP A 154 -9.86 4.47 -4.55
CA ASP A 154 -11.02 4.69 -3.69
C ASP A 154 -11.44 3.38 -2.99
N ASP A 155 -11.46 2.26 -3.71
CA ASP A 155 -11.71 0.93 -3.11
C ASP A 155 -10.68 0.59 -2.02
N LEU A 156 -9.40 0.89 -2.26
CA LEU A 156 -8.35 0.65 -1.26
C LEU A 156 -8.52 1.56 -0.04
N ASN A 157 -8.86 2.83 -0.26
CA ASN A 157 -9.13 3.78 0.82
C ASN A 157 -10.32 3.33 1.66
N GLU A 158 -11.43 2.93 1.03
CA GLU A 158 -12.62 2.42 1.70
C GLU A 158 -12.26 1.19 2.54
N LYS A 159 -11.59 0.20 1.96
CA LYS A 159 -11.18 -1.03 2.66
C LYS A 159 -10.26 -0.79 3.86
N ILE A 160 -9.28 0.10 3.73
CA ILE A 160 -8.40 0.46 4.84
C ILE A 160 -9.20 1.20 5.92
N THR A 161 -10.11 2.08 5.52
CA THR A 161 -10.95 2.85 6.44
C THR A 161 -11.89 1.94 7.22
N ASP A 162 -12.55 0.99 6.55
CA ASP A 162 -13.46 0.02 7.16
C ASP A 162 -12.69 -0.87 8.13
N PHE A 163 -11.56 -1.44 7.68
CA PHE A 163 -10.71 -2.26 8.53
C PHE A 163 -10.29 -1.51 9.81
N LEU A 164 -9.85 -0.26 9.68
CA LEU A 164 -9.42 0.54 10.83
C LEU A 164 -10.57 0.95 11.73
N SER A 165 -11.74 1.20 11.17
CA SER A 165 -12.93 1.60 11.93
C SER A 165 -13.53 0.42 12.70
N GLU A 166 -13.47 -0.78 12.13
CA GLU A 166 -13.99 -2.00 12.75
C GLU A 166 -13.03 -2.66 13.72
N LYS A 167 -11.73 -2.73 13.37
CA LYS A 167 -10.73 -3.50 14.11
C LYS A 167 -9.75 -2.62 14.88
N GLY A 168 -9.72 -1.32 14.58
CA GLY A 168 -8.83 -0.36 15.22
C GLY A 168 -9.54 0.44 16.31
N GLU A 169 -8.80 0.79 17.35
CA GLU A 169 -9.21 1.79 18.31
C GLU A 169 -8.65 3.16 17.91
N ARG A 170 -9.52 4.13 17.65
CA ARG A 170 -9.13 5.49 17.29
C ARG A 170 -8.79 6.32 18.52
N LEU A 171 -7.57 6.82 18.61
CA LEU A 171 -7.09 7.73 19.64
C LEU A 171 -6.65 9.07 19.04
N SER A 172 -6.75 10.14 19.82
CA SER A 172 -6.00 11.36 19.54
C SER A 172 -4.51 11.13 19.77
N ARG A 173 -3.67 12.00 19.22
CA ARG A 173 -2.23 12.01 19.50
C ARG A 173 -1.95 12.03 21.01
N GLU A 174 -2.62 12.92 21.75
CA GLU A 174 -2.46 13.07 23.20
C GLU A 174 -2.95 11.83 23.94
N GLY A 175 -4.11 11.29 23.54
CA GLY A 175 -4.65 10.07 24.14
C GLY A 175 -3.73 8.86 23.94
N TRP A 176 -3.11 8.75 22.77
CA TRP A 176 -2.12 7.71 22.49
C TRP A 176 -0.85 7.89 23.32
N LEU A 177 -0.28 9.11 23.39
CA LEU A 177 0.91 9.39 24.19
C LEU A 177 0.68 9.22 25.69
N TRP A 178 -0.54 9.51 26.17
CA TRP A 178 -0.93 9.25 27.55
C TRP A 178 -0.99 7.75 27.84
N ARG A 179 -1.59 6.97 26.93
CA ARG A 179 -1.72 5.52 27.09
C ARG A 179 -0.40 4.77 26.91
N PHE A 180 0.42 5.23 25.98
CA PHE A 180 1.71 4.65 25.64
C PHE A 180 2.81 5.69 25.84
N PRO A 181 3.22 5.96 27.09
CA PRO A 181 4.18 7.03 27.38
C PRO A 181 5.61 6.71 26.92
N ARG A 182 5.92 5.43 26.65
CA ARG A 182 7.24 4.93 26.24
C ARG A 182 7.12 3.90 25.12
N ALA A 183 8.23 3.69 24.42
CA ALA A 183 8.31 2.64 23.41
C ALA A 183 8.17 1.25 24.05
N ALA A 184 7.55 0.31 23.35
CA ALA A 184 7.37 -1.06 23.85
C ALA A 184 8.72 -1.77 24.08
N GLU A 185 9.73 -1.47 23.27
CA GLU A 185 11.10 -1.99 23.38
C GLU A 185 11.88 -1.46 24.61
N GLU A 186 11.36 -0.45 25.30
CA GLU A 186 11.95 0.08 26.56
C GLU A 186 11.34 -0.58 27.81
N ILE A 187 10.30 -1.40 27.64
CA ILE A 187 9.51 -2.01 28.72
C ILE A 187 9.78 -3.53 28.83
N SER A 188 10.40 -4.12 27.80
CA SER A 188 10.80 -5.54 27.73
C SER A 188 12.13 -5.83 28.41
#